data_AF-C9YW86-F1
#
_entry.id   AF-C9YW86-F1
#
_cell.length_a   1.000
_cell.length_b   1.000
_cell.length_c   1.000
_cell.angle_alpha   90.00
_cell.angle_beta   90.00
_cell.angle_gamma   90.00
#
_symmetry.space_group_name_H-M   'P 1'
#
loop_
_entity.id
_entity.type
_entity.pdbx_description
1 polymer ?
#
loop_
_entity_poly.entity_id
_entity_poly.type
_entity_poly.pdbx_seq_one_letter_code
_entity_poly.pdbx_strand_id
1 'polypeptide(L)'
;MSLTVDQLTGYGERDLDADLARWFPDAPRVDVPTSTRPVAPFLARLPPDAATALAAFDRRVRSGTLPGGFLDLYDWSYAFDFGANGCRILDSDYETELSDDDVWSLGADGGGNYYVMPANGRVAVWFHEEEVIEAETQFDNLDVFLWSVVRHRAVRAGVLDLAAVEADFRALGQPGVLAEGTGLLASLK
;
A
#
# COMPACT_ATOMS: atom_id res chain seq x y z
N MET A 1 18.25 17.46 7.70
CA MET A 1 18.64 16.05 7.53
C MET A 1 17.60 15.45 6.61
N SER A 2 17.99 14.78 5.54
CA SER A 2 17.05 14.15 4.62
C SER A 2 16.44 12.91 5.26
N LEU A 3 15.14 12.70 5.08
CA LEU A 3 14.46 11.47 5.52
C LEU A 3 15.07 10.25 4.81
N THR A 4 15.19 9.14 5.53
CA THR A 4 15.74 7.87 5.05
C THR A 4 14.75 6.73 5.31
N VAL A 5 14.88 5.64 4.55
CA VAL A 5 14.06 4.42 4.71
C VAL A 5 14.15 3.88 6.14
N ASP A 6 15.35 3.81 6.72
CA ASP A 6 15.56 3.29 8.08
C ASP A 6 14.81 4.10 9.16
N GLN A 7 14.63 5.41 8.95
CA GLN A 7 13.87 6.25 9.87
C GLN A 7 12.36 5.97 9.81
N LEU A 8 11.88 5.36 8.72
CA LEU A 8 10.49 4.98 8.56
C LEU A 8 10.18 3.57 9.08
N THR A 9 11.18 2.76 9.42
CA THR A 9 10.95 1.46 10.04
C THR A 9 10.04 1.58 11.27
N GLY A 10 8.97 0.78 11.28
CA GLY A 10 7.94 0.78 12.32
C GLY A 10 6.93 1.93 12.22
N TYR A 11 6.92 2.72 11.14
CA TYR A 11 5.96 3.81 10.92
C TYR A 11 4.51 3.35 11.08
N GLY A 12 4.17 2.19 10.51
CA GLY A 12 2.84 1.60 10.59
C GLY A 12 2.35 1.37 12.02
N GLU A 13 3.27 1.10 12.95
CA GLU A 13 2.95 0.90 14.36
C GLU A 13 2.99 2.20 15.17
N ARG A 14 3.98 3.05 14.90
CA ARG A 14 4.32 4.22 15.73
C ARG A 14 3.51 5.46 15.38
N ASP A 15 3.36 5.75 14.08
CA ASP A 15 2.96 7.09 13.60
C ASP A 15 1.70 7.06 12.72
N LEU A 16 1.37 5.93 12.08
CA LEU A 16 0.26 5.83 11.13
C LEU A 16 -1.07 6.35 11.70
N ASP A 17 -1.47 5.89 12.89
CA ASP A 17 -2.75 6.26 13.49
C ASP A 17 -2.83 7.77 13.77
N ALA A 18 -1.70 8.39 14.14
CA ALA A 18 -1.62 9.83 14.42
C ALA A 18 -1.73 10.65 13.12
N ASP A 19 -1.02 10.26 12.06
CA ASP A 19 -1.11 10.91 10.76
C ASP A 19 -2.52 10.78 10.15
N LEU A 20 -3.14 9.59 10.27
CA LEU A 20 -4.50 9.36 9.81
C LEU A 20 -5.54 10.17 10.61
N ALA A 21 -5.42 10.24 11.93
CA ALA A 21 -6.30 11.08 12.76
C ALA A 21 -6.12 12.58 12.46
N ARG A 22 -4.90 13.00 12.09
CA ARG A 22 -4.57 14.39 11.75
C ARG A 22 -5.18 14.83 10.42
N TRP A 23 -5.08 13.99 9.39
CA TRP A 23 -5.44 14.37 8.02
C TRP A 23 -6.79 13.84 7.55
N PHE A 24 -7.29 12.77 8.17
CA PHE A 24 -8.55 12.12 7.79
C PHE A 24 -9.46 11.86 9.02
N PRO A 25 -9.70 12.86 9.91
CA PRO A 25 -10.47 12.66 11.14
C PRO A 25 -11.91 12.18 10.87
N ASP A 26 -12.51 12.68 9.78
CA ASP A 26 -13.91 12.47 9.41
C ASP A 26 -14.10 11.39 8.33
N ALA A 27 -13.02 10.74 7.88
CA ALA A 27 -13.14 9.70 6.86
C ALA A 27 -13.90 8.48 7.43
N PRO A 28 -14.72 7.79 6.61
CA PRO A 28 -15.36 6.54 6.99
C PRO A 28 -14.33 5.55 7.51
N ARG A 29 -14.72 4.78 8.52
CA ARG A 29 -13.86 3.72 9.05
C ARG A 29 -13.92 2.52 8.12
N VAL A 30 -12.78 1.88 7.98
CA VAL A 30 -12.65 0.63 7.24
C VAL A 30 -13.53 -0.43 7.91
N ASP A 31 -14.32 -1.13 7.10
CA ASP A 31 -15.08 -2.29 7.53
C ASP A 31 -14.71 -3.45 6.61
N VAL A 32 -14.08 -4.48 7.18
CA VAL A 32 -13.64 -5.68 6.46
C VAL A 32 -14.38 -6.87 7.04
N PRO A 33 -15.16 -7.60 6.21
CA PRO A 33 -15.91 -8.76 6.66
C PRO A 33 -15.03 -9.82 7.32
N THR A 34 -15.60 -10.53 8.30
CA THR A 34 -14.94 -11.67 8.92
C THR A 34 -14.64 -12.81 7.94
N SER A 35 -15.34 -12.85 6.80
CA SER A 35 -15.10 -13.79 5.69
C SER A 35 -13.87 -13.44 4.84
N THR A 36 -13.31 -12.24 4.97
CA THR A 36 -12.08 -11.86 4.26
C THR A 36 -10.94 -12.79 4.64
N ARG A 37 -10.25 -13.34 3.62
CA ARG A 37 -9.22 -14.37 3.78
C ARG A 37 -8.22 -14.03 4.90
N PRO A 38 -7.76 -14.99 5.70
CA PRO A 38 -6.83 -14.72 6.80
C PRO A 38 -5.43 -14.42 6.26
N VAL A 39 -4.73 -13.47 6.89
CA VAL A 39 -3.36 -13.08 6.48
C VAL A 39 -2.29 -14.11 6.88
N ALA A 40 -2.57 -14.94 7.89
CA ALA A 40 -1.58 -15.82 8.52
C ALA A 40 -0.83 -16.76 7.55
N PRO A 41 -1.45 -17.39 6.54
CA PRO A 41 -0.72 -18.21 5.55
C PRO A 41 0.31 -17.39 4.77
N PHE A 42 -0.04 -16.17 4.38
CA PHE A 42 0.86 -15.28 3.63
C PHE A 42 2.01 -14.77 4.51
N LEU A 43 1.76 -14.45 5.78
CA LEU A 43 2.81 -14.04 6.73
C LEU A 43 3.95 -15.06 6.84
N ALA A 44 3.64 -16.36 6.75
CA ALA A 44 4.64 -17.42 6.83
C ALA A 44 5.60 -17.46 5.62
N ARG A 45 5.26 -16.77 4.53
CA ARG A 45 6.05 -16.70 3.29
C ARG A 45 6.93 -15.46 3.22
N LEU A 46 6.67 -14.46 4.06
CA LEU A 46 7.35 -13.18 4.05
C LEU A 46 8.68 -13.23 4.82
N PRO A 47 9.64 -12.34 4.48
CA PRO A 47 10.74 -11.99 5.36
C PRO A 47 10.23 -11.54 6.75
N PRO A 48 10.94 -11.82 7.86
CA PRO A 48 10.44 -11.55 9.22
C PRO A 48 9.96 -10.12 9.47
N ASP A 49 10.68 -9.12 8.95
CA ASP A 49 10.33 -7.71 9.15
C ASP A 49 9.06 -7.34 8.37
N ALA A 50 8.94 -7.81 7.13
CA ALA A 50 7.75 -7.62 6.31
C ALA A 50 6.52 -8.33 6.92
N ALA A 51 6.70 -9.55 7.43
CA ALA A 51 5.65 -10.28 8.15
C ALA A 51 5.17 -9.51 9.39
N THR A 52 6.11 -8.95 10.15
CA THR A 52 5.79 -8.15 11.34
C THR A 52 5.00 -6.89 10.97
N ALA A 53 5.45 -6.15 9.96
CA ALA A 53 4.78 -4.95 9.49
C ALA A 53 3.37 -5.26 8.94
N LEU A 54 3.22 -6.29 8.09
CA LEU A 54 1.93 -6.67 7.54
C LEU A 54 0.97 -7.18 8.63
N ALA A 55 1.45 -7.96 9.59
CA ALA A 55 0.63 -8.40 10.72
C ALA A 55 0.12 -7.21 11.56
N ALA A 56 0.96 -6.19 11.77
CA ALA A 56 0.57 -4.98 12.48
C ALA A 56 -0.45 -4.13 11.71
N PHE A 57 -0.33 -4.09 10.38
CA PHE A 57 -1.28 -3.42 9.50
C PHE A 57 -2.62 -4.17 9.43
N ASP A 58 -2.61 -5.50 9.24
CA ASP A 58 -3.81 -6.34 9.21
C ASP A 58 -4.64 -6.20 10.49
N ARG A 59 -3.99 -6.20 11.67
CA ARG A 59 -4.69 -5.95 12.95
C ARG A 59 -5.44 -4.62 12.98
N ARG A 60 -4.89 -3.56 12.36
CA ARG A 60 -5.52 -2.23 12.30
C ARG A 60 -6.64 -2.16 11.29
N VAL A 61 -6.46 -2.78 10.13
CA VAL A 61 -7.50 -2.90 9.11
C VAL A 61 -8.71 -3.64 9.69
N ARG A 62 -8.47 -4.76 10.38
CA ARG A 62 -9.53 -5.59 10.98
C ARG A 62 -10.11 -5.07 12.30
N SER A 63 -9.50 -4.07 12.95
CA SER A 63 -10.07 -3.48 14.18
C SER A 63 -11.28 -2.61 13.91
N GLY A 64 -11.51 -2.20 12.66
CA GLY A 64 -12.56 -1.27 12.28
C GLY A 64 -12.31 0.18 12.72
N THR A 65 -11.09 0.50 13.19
CA THR A 65 -10.77 1.85 13.71
C THR A 65 -9.98 2.70 12.73
N LEU A 66 -9.40 2.09 11.70
CA LEU A 66 -8.59 2.77 10.69
C LEU A 66 -9.50 3.61 9.76
N PRO A 67 -9.22 4.90 9.51
CA PRO A 67 -9.91 5.64 8.44
C PRO A 67 -9.58 5.08 7.06
N GLY A 68 -10.58 4.90 6.19
CA GLY A 68 -10.40 4.32 4.85
C GLY A 68 -10.02 5.32 3.74
N GLY A 69 -9.91 6.62 4.04
CA GLY A 69 -9.72 7.66 3.01
C GLY A 69 -8.35 7.70 2.33
N PHE A 70 -7.38 6.88 2.76
CA PHE A 70 -6.00 6.93 2.26
C PHE A 70 -5.63 5.74 1.36
N LEU A 71 -6.24 4.59 1.60
CA LEU A 71 -6.19 3.41 0.75
C LEU A 71 -7.64 2.97 0.64
N ASP A 72 -8.19 2.86 -0.57
CA ASP A 72 -9.57 2.42 -0.77
C ASP A 72 -9.69 0.99 -0.25
N LEU A 73 -9.94 0.87 1.06
CA LEU A 73 -9.87 -0.34 1.88
C LEU A 73 -11.29 -0.81 2.13
N TYR A 74 -11.69 -1.80 1.34
CA TYR A 74 -13.00 -2.41 1.35
C TYR A 74 -12.87 -3.93 1.26
N ASP A 75 -14.00 -4.63 1.39
CA ASP A 75 -14.08 -6.08 1.20
C ASP A 75 -13.68 -6.54 -0.21
N TRP A 76 -13.82 -5.67 -1.21
CA TRP A 76 -13.43 -5.90 -2.59
C TRP A 76 -11.99 -5.48 -2.92
N SER A 77 -11.23 -4.89 -1.98
CA SER A 77 -9.85 -4.44 -2.25
C SER A 77 -8.83 -4.97 -1.27
N TYR A 78 -9.17 -5.06 0.01
CA TYR A 78 -8.27 -5.62 1.01
C TYR A 78 -8.31 -7.15 0.98
N ALA A 79 -7.14 -7.77 0.89
CA ALA A 79 -7.01 -9.22 0.74
C ALA A 79 -7.81 -9.78 -0.45
N PHE A 80 -7.92 -9.00 -1.52
CA PHE A 80 -8.57 -9.39 -2.76
C PHE A 80 -8.13 -10.79 -3.22
N ASP A 81 -9.11 -11.54 -3.72
CA ASP A 81 -8.98 -12.89 -4.25
C ASP A 81 -9.03 -12.80 -5.78
N PHE A 82 -7.85 -12.74 -6.39
CA PHE A 82 -7.70 -12.55 -7.84
C PHE A 82 -8.26 -13.75 -8.59
N GLY A 83 -7.94 -14.98 -8.16
CA GLY A 83 -8.41 -16.21 -8.79
C GLY A 83 -9.94 -16.36 -8.76
N ALA A 84 -10.59 -16.04 -7.63
CA ALA A 84 -12.05 -16.10 -7.53
C ALA A 84 -12.75 -15.05 -8.40
N ASN A 85 -12.07 -13.95 -8.73
CA ASN A 85 -12.57 -12.90 -9.62
C ASN A 85 -12.13 -13.10 -11.09
N GLY A 86 -11.42 -14.19 -11.39
CA GLY A 86 -10.97 -14.50 -12.75
C GLY A 86 -9.84 -13.60 -13.24
N CYS A 87 -9.12 -12.94 -12.33
CA CYS A 87 -7.95 -12.13 -12.62
C CYS A 87 -6.68 -12.98 -12.57
N ARG A 88 -5.73 -12.71 -13.47
CA ARG A 88 -4.37 -13.25 -13.35
C ARG A 88 -3.49 -12.34 -12.51
N ILE A 89 -2.32 -12.87 -12.15
CA ILE A 89 -1.28 -12.13 -11.46
C ILE A 89 0.03 -12.44 -12.18
N LEU A 90 0.43 -11.59 -13.12
CA LEU A 90 1.74 -11.71 -13.74
C LEU A 90 2.77 -10.97 -12.88
N ASP A 91 3.92 -11.59 -12.66
CA ASP A 91 5.08 -10.89 -12.10
C ASP A 91 5.55 -9.82 -13.11
N SER A 92 6.43 -8.94 -12.65
CA SER A 92 7.01 -7.81 -13.39
C SER A 92 7.79 -8.18 -14.66
N ASP A 93 7.98 -9.48 -14.95
CA ASP A 93 8.52 -9.96 -16.22
C ASP A 93 7.45 -10.17 -17.29
N TYR A 94 6.16 -9.96 -16.97
CA TYR A 94 5.01 -10.18 -17.85
C TYR A 94 4.82 -11.63 -18.31
N GLU A 95 5.53 -12.58 -17.73
CA GLU A 95 5.53 -13.99 -18.16
C GLU A 95 5.25 -14.95 -17.01
N THR A 96 5.81 -14.69 -15.83
CA THR A 96 5.67 -15.57 -14.67
C THR A 96 4.32 -15.35 -14.00
N GLU A 97 3.44 -16.35 -14.07
CA GLU A 97 2.15 -16.31 -13.37
C GLU A 97 2.32 -16.68 -11.90
N LEU A 98 1.76 -15.82 -11.04
CA LEU A 98 1.67 -15.94 -9.60
C LEU A 98 0.23 -16.29 -9.20
N SER A 99 0.06 -16.73 -7.95
CA SER A 99 -1.23 -17.04 -7.35
C SER A 99 -1.57 -16.10 -6.20
N ASP A 100 -2.81 -16.15 -5.71
CA ASP A 100 -3.25 -15.46 -4.49
C ASP A 100 -2.41 -15.78 -3.24
N ASP A 101 -1.74 -16.93 -3.22
CA ASP A 101 -0.85 -17.28 -2.12
C ASP A 101 0.48 -16.51 -2.21
N ASP A 102 0.86 -15.99 -3.38
CA ASP A 102 2.13 -15.30 -3.64
C ASP A 102 2.05 -13.79 -3.42
N VAL A 103 0.83 -13.24 -3.35
CA VAL A 103 0.58 -11.81 -3.17
C VAL A 103 -0.53 -11.52 -2.17
N TRP A 104 -0.38 -10.40 -1.48
CA TRP A 104 -1.39 -9.87 -0.58
C TRP A 104 -1.85 -8.49 -1.05
N SER A 105 -3.14 -8.33 -1.32
CA SER A 105 -3.67 -7.01 -1.63
C SER A 105 -3.89 -6.16 -0.37
N LEU A 106 -3.36 -4.95 -0.39
CA LEU A 106 -3.37 -3.98 0.69
C LEU A 106 -4.50 -2.95 0.55
N GLY A 107 -5.23 -2.93 -0.56
CA GLY A 107 -6.23 -1.92 -0.90
C GLY A 107 -6.04 -1.40 -2.34
N ALA A 108 -6.90 -0.47 -2.76
CA ALA A 108 -6.89 0.05 -4.13
C ALA A 108 -6.45 1.53 -4.20
N ASP A 109 -6.08 1.97 -5.41
CA ASP A 109 -5.71 3.35 -5.73
C ASP A 109 -6.93 4.26 -6.04
N GLY A 110 -8.13 3.68 -6.13
CA GLY A 110 -9.38 4.33 -6.51
C GLY A 110 -9.58 4.53 -8.01
N GLY A 111 -8.62 4.08 -8.82
CA GLY A 111 -8.70 3.98 -10.28
C GLY A 111 -8.94 2.55 -10.78
N GLY A 112 -8.92 1.56 -9.90
CA GLY A 112 -9.10 0.14 -10.22
C GLY A 112 -7.85 -0.70 -10.05
N ASN A 113 -6.70 -0.08 -9.75
CA ASN A 113 -5.46 -0.79 -9.48
C ASN A 113 -5.29 -1.09 -7.99
N TYR A 114 -4.54 -2.14 -7.70
CA TYR A 114 -4.43 -2.69 -6.36
C TYR A 114 -2.99 -2.52 -5.89
N TYR A 115 -2.80 -1.99 -4.68
CA TYR A 115 -1.50 -2.08 -4.04
C TYR A 115 -1.33 -3.49 -3.51
N VAL A 116 -0.31 -4.20 -3.97
CA VAL A 116 -0.03 -5.58 -3.59
C VAL A 116 1.34 -5.71 -2.95
N MET A 117 1.45 -6.64 -2.02
CA MET A 117 2.71 -7.09 -1.45
C MET A 117 3.01 -8.50 -1.96
N PRO A 118 4.03 -8.68 -2.82
CA PRO A 118 4.55 -10.01 -3.13
C PRO A 118 5.29 -10.63 -1.94
N ALA A 119 5.53 -11.94 -1.98
CA ALA A 119 6.24 -12.67 -0.92
C ALA A 119 7.68 -12.17 -0.64
N ASN A 120 8.25 -11.31 -1.48
CA ASN A 120 9.53 -10.65 -1.23
C ASN A 120 9.44 -9.48 -0.21
N GLY A 121 8.23 -9.09 0.22
CA GLY A 121 8.00 -8.04 1.22
C GLY A 121 8.00 -6.60 0.71
N ARG A 122 8.22 -6.39 -0.59
CA ARG A 122 8.03 -5.08 -1.24
C ARG A 122 6.55 -4.78 -1.43
N VAL A 123 6.23 -3.53 -1.73
CA VAL A 123 4.88 -3.14 -2.18
C VAL A 123 4.97 -2.63 -3.61
N ALA A 124 4.02 -2.99 -4.45
CA ALA A 124 3.91 -2.52 -5.83
C ALA A 124 2.44 -2.33 -6.20
N VAL A 125 2.19 -1.76 -7.37
CA VAL A 125 0.86 -1.71 -7.97
C VAL A 125 0.70 -2.93 -8.86
N TRP A 126 -0.39 -3.66 -8.66
CA TRP A 126 -0.95 -4.57 -9.66
C TRP A 126 -1.88 -3.76 -10.56
N PHE A 127 -1.56 -3.72 -11.85
CA PHE A 127 -2.27 -2.95 -12.86
C PHE A 127 -3.37 -3.79 -13.49
N HIS A 128 -4.62 -3.32 -13.43
CA HIS A 128 -5.77 -4.19 -13.68
C HIS A 128 -5.98 -4.49 -15.17
N GLU A 129 -5.55 -3.61 -16.06
CA GLU A 129 -5.72 -3.78 -17.50
C GLU A 129 -4.79 -4.85 -18.07
N GLU A 130 -3.60 -4.99 -17.49
CA GLU A 130 -2.58 -5.95 -17.94
C GLU A 130 -2.43 -7.14 -16.97
N GLU A 131 -3.07 -7.06 -15.80
CA GLU A 131 -3.06 -8.07 -14.74
C GLU A 131 -1.64 -8.36 -14.22
N VAL A 132 -0.78 -7.33 -14.21
CA VAL A 132 0.66 -7.42 -13.96
C VAL A 132 1.08 -6.59 -12.75
N ILE A 133 2.12 -7.04 -12.04
CA ILE A 133 2.77 -6.26 -10.98
C ILE A 133 3.82 -5.35 -11.60
N GLU A 134 3.61 -4.05 -11.49
CA GLU A 134 4.44 -3.03 -12.15
C GLU A 134 5.74 -2.75 -11.39
N ALA A 135 6.88 -3.09 -11.98
CA ALA A 135 8.19 -2.96 -11.35
C ALA A 135 8.56 -1.50 -11.03
N GLU A 136 8.21 -0.54 -11.89
CA GLU A 136 8.47 0.88 -11.64
C GLU A 136 7.62 1.47 -10.51
N THR A 137 6.62 0.76 -10.01
CA THR A 137 5.73 1.25 -8.95
C THR A 137 6.16 0.81 -7.54
N GLN A 138 7.32 0.16 -7.43
CA GLN A 138 7.77 -0.47 -6.20
C GLN A 138 8.09 0.50 -5.07
N PHE A 139 7.85 0.02 -3.85
CA PHE A 139 8.32 0.54 -2.57
C PHE A 139 9.14 -0.53 -1.87
N ASP A 140 10.19 -0.12 -1.18
CA ASP A 140 11.13 -1.04 -0.54
C ASP A 140 10.48 -1.88 0.56
N ASN A 141 9.48 -1.33 1.27
CA ASN A 141 8.73 -2.02 2.31
C ASN A 141 7.37 -1.33 2.59
N LEU A 142 6.55 -1.98 3.43
CA LEU A 142 5.22 -1.51 3.82
C LEU A 142 5.23 -0.16 4.54
N ASP A 143 6.20 0.09 5.42
CA ASP A 143 6.24 1.34 6.19
C ASP A 143 6.48 2.55 5.30
N VAL A 144 7.42 2.44 4.36
CA VAL A 144 7.70 3.49 3.37
C VAL A 144 6.50 3.71 2.46
N PHE A 145 5.83 2.62 2.04
CA PHE A 145 4.60 2.71 1.27
C PHE A 145 3.50 3.47 2.04
N LEU A 146 3.20 3.05 3.27
CA LEU A 146 2.16 3.66 4.12
C LEU A 146 2.46 5.14 4.39
N TRP A 147 3.71 5.47 4.71
CA TRP A 147 4.14 6.86 4.90
C TRP A 147 3.87 7.69 3.64
N SER A 148 4.19 7.12 2.47
CA SER A 148 4.10 7.79 1.20
C SER A 148 2.65 8.02 0.75
N VAL A 149 1.83 6.98 0.80
CA VAL A 149 0.45 7.04 0.33
C VAL A 149 -0.43 7.91 1.23
N VAL A 150 -0.22 7.88 2.56
CA VAL A 150 -0.95 8.75 3.49
C VAL A 150 -0.67 10.23 3.18
N ARG A 151 0.59 10.60 2.94
CA ARG A 151 0.98 11.98 2.61
C ARG A 151 0.49 12.39 1.22
N HIS A 152 0.63 11.51 0.24
CA HIS A 152 0.10 11.74 -1.10
C HIS A 152 -1.41 12.03 -1.06
N ARG A 153 -2.18 11.24 -0.32
CA ARG A 153 -3.63 11.43 -0.16
C ARG A 153 -3.96 12.70 0.60
N ALA A 154 -3.18 13.04 1.62
CA ALA A 154 -3.35 14.29 2.36
C ALA A 154 -3.11 15.51 1.46
N VAL A 155 -2.12 15.43 0.55
CA VAL A 155 -1.90 16.46 -0.48
C VAL A 155 -3.06 16.51 -1.47
N ARG A 156 -3.53 15.36 -1.98
CA ARG A 156 -4.70 15.32 -2.89
C ARG A 156 -5.96 15.88 -2.25
N ALA A 157 -6.14 15.68 -0.95
CA ALA A 157 -7.27 16.22 -0.19
C ALA A 157 -7.11 17.72 0.16
N GLY A 158 -5.97 18.34 -0.13
CA GLY A 158 -5.69 19.75 0.16
C GLY A 158 -5.43 20.05 1.64
N VAL A 159 -5.21 19.02 2.47
CA VAL A 159 -4.95 19.17 3.93
C VAL A 159 -3.45 19.14 4.27
N LEU A 160 -2.59 18.87 3.27
CA LEU A 160 -1.14 18.93 3.36
C LEU A 160 -0.59 19.63 2.11
N ASP A 161 0.35 20.55 2.28
CA ASP A 161 1.03 21.21 1.15
C ASP A 161 2.06 20.25 0.53
N LEU A 162 2.07 20.12 -0.80
CA LEU A 162 3.09 19.36 -1.53
C LEU A 162 4.50 19.82 -1.16
N ALA A 163 4.71 21.13 -1.02
CA ALA A 163 6.02 21.70 -0.69
C ALA A 163 6.55 21.21 0.68
N ALA A 164 5.68 20.74 1.57
CA ALA A 164 6.06 20.21 2.87
C ALA A 164 6.62 18.78 2.81
N VAL A 165 6.39 18.03 1.73
CA VAL A 165 6.74 16.59 1.63
C VAL A 165 7.54 16.24 0.39
N GLU A 166 7.59 17.09 -0.63
CA GLU A 166 8.22 16.77 -1.91
C GLU A 166 9.72 16.46 -1.79
N ALA A 167 10.44 17.15 -0.91
CA ALA A 167 11.85 16.89 -0.65
C ALA A 167 12.08 15.51 -0.01
N ASP A 168 11.19 15.10 0.90
CA ASP A 168 11.25 13.81 1.56
C ASP A 168 10.90 12.67 0.58
N PHE A 169 9.89 12.87 -0.28
CA PHE A 169 9.58 11.95 -1.37
C PHE A 169 10.79 11.70 -2.28
N ARG A 170 11.48 12.77 -2.68
CA ARG A 170 12.71 12.67 -3.48
C ARG A 170 13.86 12.01 -2.72
N ALA A 171 14.00 12.30 -1.43
CA ALA A 171 15.05 11.73 -0.59
C ALA A 171 14.89 10.22 -0.38
N LEU A 172 13.64 9.75 -0.21
CA LEU A 172 13.33 8.32 -0.08
C LEU A 172 13.55 7.54 -1.38
N GLY A 173 13.51 8.20 -2.55
CA GLY A 173 13.94 7.60 -3.81
C GLY A 173 13.05 6.47 -4.33
N GLN A 174 11.82 6.35 -3.85
CA GLN A 174 10.96 5.19 -4.14
C GLN A 174 10.41 5.26 -5.57
N PRO A 175 10.58 4.20 -6.40
CA PRO A 175 10.03 4.15 -7.75
C PRO A 175 8.53 4.48 -7.80
N GLY A 176 7.73 3.88 -6.91
CA GLY A 176 6.29 4.15 -6.82
C GLY A 176 5.90 5.60 -6.53
N VAL A 177 6.84 6.42 -6.07
CA VAL A 177 6.64 7.86 -5.86
C VAL A 177 7.14 8.68 -7.06
N LEU A 178 8.27 8.28 -7.63
CA LEU A 178 9.07 9.11 -8.55
C LEU A 178 8.92 8.76 -10.03
N ALA A 179 8.38 7.59 -10.37
CA ALA A 179 8.21 7.16 -11.75
C ALA A 179 7.49 8.22 -12.60
N GLU A 180 8.00 8.47 -13.80
CA GLU A 180 7.43 9.47 -14.70
C GLU A 180 6.06 8.98 -15.21
N GLY A 181 5.04 9.82 -15.09
CA GLY A 181 3.68 9.52 -15.53
C GLY A 181 2.86 8.67 -14.54
N THR A 182 3.46 7.69 -13.86
CA THR A 182 2.75 6.72 -13.01
C THR A 182 3.02 6.87 -11.51
N GLY A 183 4.12 7.51 -11.11
CA GLY A 183 4.48 7.69 -9.71
C GLY A 183 3.53 8.63 -8.96
N LEU A 184 3.46 8.49 -7.63
CA LEU A 184 2.59 9.32 -6.79
C LEU A 184 2.77 10.82 -7.04
N LEU A 185 4.00 11.32 -7.22
CA LEU A 185 4.23 12.74 -7.51
C LEU A 185 3.71 13.17 -8.89
N ALA A 186 3.73 12.29 -9.89
CA ALA A 186 3.21 12.61 -11.22
C ALA A 186 1.70 12.86 -11.17
N SER A 187 0.97 12.10 -10.33
CA SER A 187 -0.48 12.24 -10.15
C SER A 187 -0.94 13.48 -9.35
N LEU A 188 -0.02 14.26 -8.79
CA LEU A 188 -0.30 15.49 -8.02
C LEU A 188 -0.15 16.78 -8.83
N LYS A 189 0.33 16.67 -10.08
CA LYS A 189 0.60 17.82 -10.96
C LYS A 189 -0.60 18.22 -11.79
#